data_AF-A0AB32VV14-F1
#
_entry.id   AF-A0AB32VV14-F1
#
_cell.length_a   1.000
_cell.length_b   1.000
_cell.length_c   1.000
_cell.angle_alpha   90.00
_cell.angle_beta   90.00
_cell.angle_gamma   90.00
#
_symmetry.space_group_name_H-M   'P 1'
#
loop_
_entity.id
_entity.type
_entity.pdbx_description
1 polymer ?
#
loop_
_entity_poly.entity_id
_entity_poly.type
_entity_poly.pdbx_seq_one_letter_code
_entity_poly.pdbx_strand_id
1 'polypeptide(L)'
;MFKIKEAADVRPFDLEVREVSAHCLNVEEEVDGKPWYHDIMQYIKHQTYPENVTDNDKRTLRRLAMGFFLSGEVLYKRSRDQVLLRCVDVAEANKIMKEVHEGTCGAHANGHMLARQSMRAGYYWLTLESDCINFA
;
A
#
# COMPACT_ATOMS: atom_id res chain seq x y z
N MET A 1 33.13 22.09 32.72
CA MET A 1 31.88 22.01 33.50
C MET A 1 30.93 23.04 32.92
N PHE A 2 30.09 22.64 31.96
CA PHE A 2 29.21 23.57 31.22
C PHE A 2 27.88 23.69 31.95
N LYS A 3 27.48 24.92 32.31
CA LYS A 3 26.19 25.22 32.94
C LYS A 3 25.12 25.31 31.86
N ILE A 4 24.16 24.39 31.90
CA ILE A 4 22.92 24.46 31.11
C ILE A 4 21.99 25.45 31.82
N LYS A 5 21.55 26.50 31.13
CA LYS A 5 20.50 27.40 31.63
C LYS A 5 19.14 26.72 31.48
N GLU A 6 18.32 26.82 32.51
CA GLU A 6 17.00 26.20 32.59
C GLU A 6 16.05 26.64 31.46
N ALA A 7 15.31 25.63 30.99
CA ALA A 7 14.06 25.62 30.25
C ALA A 7 13.64 26.91 29.52
N ALA A 8 13.96 26.99 28.23
CA ALA A 8 13.06 27.67 27.30
C ALA A 8 11.74 26.88 27.32
N ASP A 9 10.66 27.57 27.68
CA ASP A 9 9.29 27.07 27.65
C ASP A 9 8.91 26.73 26.20
N VAL A 10 9.23 25.50 25.78
CA VAL A 10 8.81 24.95 24.50
C VAL A 10 7.34 24.64 24.65
N ARG A 11 6.48 25.55 24.19
CA ARG A 11 5.04 25.26 24.09
C ARG A 11 4.87 23.94 23.34
N PRO A 12 4.15 22.96 23.90
CA PRO A 12 3.82 21.74 23.17
C PRO A 12 3.10 22.16 21.90
N PHE A 13 3.61 21.74 20.74
CA PHE A 13 2.81 21.80 19.53
C PHE A 13 1.72 20.75 19.70
N ASP A 14 0.46 21.18 19.73
CA ASP A 14 -0.69 20.28 19.72
C ASP A 14 -0.72 19.56 18.36
N LEU A 15 -0.04 18.41 18.31
CA LEU A 15 -0.08 17.53 17.16
C LEU A 15 -1.42 16.80 17.19
N GLU A 16 -2.40 17.37 16.51
CA GLU A 16 -3.69 16.72 16.29
C GLU A 16 -3.48 15.52 15.38
N VAL A 17 -3.33 14.34 15.99
CA VAL A 17 -3.22 13.07 15.29
C VAL A 17 -4.59 12.79 14.67
N ARG A 18 -4.73 13.09 13.38
CA ARG A 18 -5.88 12.59 12.61
C ARG A 18 -5.78 11.07 12.58
N GLU A 19 -6.76 10.38 13.17
CA GLU A 19 -6.85 8.91 13.17
C GLU A 19 -6.95 8.32 11.75
N VAL A 20 -7.28 9.16 10.77
CA VAL A 20 -7.27 8.79 9.36
C VAL A 20 -5.95 9.25 8.75
N SER A 21 -5.06 8.29 8.46
CA SER A 21 -3.85 8.55 7.68
C SER A 21 -4.23 9.27 6.38
N ALA A 22 -3.48 10.31 6.01
CA ALA A 22 -3.77 11.22 4.90
C ALA A 22 -3.76 10.57 3.49
N HIS A 23 -3.73 9.24 3.45
CA HIS A 23 -3.52 8.40 2.29
C HIS A 23 -3.82 6.93 2.64
N CYS A 24 -4.87 6.66 3.44
CA CYS A 24 -5.46 5.33 3.44
C CYS A 24 -6.12 5.11 2.09
N LEU A 25 -5.34 4.63 1.13
CA LEU A 25 -5.92 3.82 0.08
C LEU A 25 -6.23 2.50 0.82
N ASN A 26 -7.49 2.28 1.17
CA ASN A 26 -7.92 0.99 1.71
C ASN A 26 -7.94 0.00 0.54
N VAL A 27 -7.44 -1.23 0.73
CA VAL A 27 -7.81 -2.36 -0.13
C VAL A 27 -9.14 -2.90 0.38
N GLU A 28 -10.15 -2.04 0.42
CA GLU A 28 -11.50 -2.54 0.50
C GLU A 28 -11.85 -3.09 -0.89
N GLU A 29 -12.64 -4.16 -0.93
CA GLU A 29 -13.35 -4.50 -2.16
C GLU A 29 -14.18 -3.25 -2.49
N GLU A 30 -13.73 -2.47 -3.48
CA GLU A 30 -14.45 -1.25 -3.84
C GLU A 30 -15.89 -1.64 -4.17
N VAL A 31 -16.85 -0.81 -3.75
CA VAL A 31 -18.29 -1.08 -3.88
C VAL A 31 -18.70 -1.44 -5.32
N ASP A 32 -17.87 -1.09 -6.29
CA ASP A 32 -18.05 -1.33 -7.73
C ASP A 32 -17.44 -2.66 -8.25
N GLY A 33 -16.86 -3.48 -7.38
CA GLY A 33 -16.26 -4.78 -7.71
C GLY A 33 -14.95 -4.70 -8.51
N LYS A 34 -14.36 -3.51 -8.62
CA LYS A 34 -13.08 -3.32 -9.34
C LYS A 34 -11.90 -3.49 -8.39
N PRO A 35 -10.73 -3.92 -8.90
CA PRO A 35 -9.52 -3.97 -8.09
C PRO A 35 -9.10 -2.57 -7.66
N TRP A 36 -8.54 -2.42 -6.46
CA TRP A 36 -8.05 -1.15 -5.89
C TRP A 36 -7.10 -0.35 -6.80
N TYR A 37 -6.43 -1.03 -7.75
CA TYR A 37 -5.50 -0.41 -8.69
C TYR A 37 -6.14 -0.04 -10.04
N HIS A 38 -7.46 -0.18 -10.18
CA HIS A 38 -8.19 0.05 -11.43
C HIS A 38 -7.93 1.45 -11.99
N ASP A 39 -8.11 2.48 -11.17
CA ASP A 39 -7.93 3.87 -11.59
C ASP A 39 -6.47 4.19 -11.95
N ILE A 40 -5.51 3.56 -11.26
CA ILE A 40 -4.08 3.69 -11.57
C ILE A 40 -3.79 3.08 -12.95
N MET A 41 -4.29 1.88 -13.19
CA MET A 41 -4.14 1.18 -14.47
C MET A 41 -4.78 1.97 -15.60
N GLN A 42 -6.00 2.46 -15.39
CA GLN A 42 -6.77 3.19 -16.38
C GLN A 42 -6.13 4.55 -16.72
N TYR A 43 -5.60 5.23 -15.70
CA TYR A 43 -4.80 6.44 -15.89
C TYR A 43 -3.52 6.17 -16.69
N ILE A 44 -2.78 5.10 -16.40
CA ILE A 44 -1.55 4.76 -17.13
C ILE A 44 -1.87 4.41 -18.59
N LYS A 45 -2.93 3.63 -18.85
CA LYS A 45 -3.33 3.21 -20.21
C LYS A 45 -3.86 4.37 -21.06
N HIS A 46 -4.76 5.17 -20.51
CA HIS A 46 -5.60 6.09 -21.29
C HIS A 46 -5.47 7.56 -20.89
N GLN A 47 -4.70 7.87 -19.84
CA GLN A 47 -4.61 9.21 -19.25
C GLN A 47 -5.97 9.77 -18.79
N THR A 48 -6.89 8.88 -18.44
CA THR A 48 -8.24 9.22 -17.96
C THR A 48 -8.28 9.25 -16.43
N TYR A 49 -9.16 10.08 -15.90
CA TYR A 49 -9.43 10.19 -14.47
C TYR A 49 -10.83 9.65 -14.17
N PRO A 50 -11.10 9.21 -12.93
CA PRO A 50 -12.45 8.84 -12.52
C PRO A 50 -13.40 10.05 -12.61
N GLU A 51 -14.69 9.77 -12.71
CA GLU A 51 -15.71 10.83 -12.79
C GLU A 51 -15.80 11.58 -11.45
N ASN A 52 -16.12 12.87 -11.50
CA ASN A 52 -16.38 13.71 -10.32
C ASN A 52 -15.21 13.88 -9.33
N VAL A 53 -13.96 13.60 -9.73
CA VAL A 53 -12.77 13.80 -8.88
C VAL A 53 -12.27 15.24 -8.90
N THR A 54 -11.75 15.71 -7.76
CA THR A 54 -11.18 17.06 -7.62
C THR A 54 -9.83 17.18 -8.33
N ASP A 55 -9.36 18.39 -8.60
CA ASP A 55 -8.01 18.59 -9.16
C ASP A 55 -6.89 18.13 -8.21
N ASN A 56 -7.17 18.11 -6.90
CA ASN A 56 -6.27 17.52 -5.92
C ASN A 56 -6.18 16.00 -6.07
N ASP A 57 -7.30 15.32 -6.28
CA ASP A 57 -7.34 13.87 -6.50
C ASP A 57 -6.61 13.50 -7.80
N LYS A 58 -6.82 14.26 -8.88
CA LYS A 58 -6.05 14.12 -10.14
C LYS A 58 -4.55 14.28 -9.92
N ARG A 59 -4.13 15.22 -9.05
CA ARG A 59 -2.72 15.40 -8.68
C ARG A 59 -2.21 14.20 -7.88
N THR A 60 -2.99 13.69 -6.96
CA THR A 60 -2.67 12.51 -6.16
C THR A 60 -2.52 11.28 -7.04
N LEU A 61 -3.47 11.00 -7.93
CA LEU A 61 -3.42 9.87 -8.87
C LEU A 61 -2.18 9.92 -9.76
N ARG A 62 -1.87 11.10 -10.31
CA ARG A 62 -0.63 11.31 -11.09
C ARG A 62 0.61 10.95 -10.30
N ARG A 63 0.71 11.40 -9.05
CA ARG A 63 1.85 11.13 -8.17
C ARG A 63 1.95 9.65 -7.84
N LEU A 64 0.82 9.01 -7.55
CA LEU A 64 0.72 7.60 -7.25
C LEU A 64 1.17 6.74 -8.44
N ALA A 65 0.65 7.04 -9.64
CA ALA A 65 0.94 6.33 -10.87
C ALA A 65 2.43 6.30 -11.24
N MET A 66 3.23 7.30 -10.86
CA MET A 66 4.70 7.30 -11.08
C MET A 66 5.39 6.10 -10.40
N GLY A 67 4.78 5.57 -9.33
CA GLY A 67 5.27 4.41 -8.61
C GLY A 67 4.92 3.07 -9.24
N PHE A 68 4.24 3.06 -10.39
CA PHE A 68 3.74 1.86 -11.06
C PHE A 68 4.24 1.75 -12.51
N PHE A 69 4.17 0.54 -13.03
CA PHE A 69 4.54 0.19 -14.39
C PHE A 69 3.53 -0.81 -14.93
N LEU A 70 3.05 -0.59 -16.15
CA LEU A 70 2.11 -1.47 -16.82
C LEU A 70 2.82 -2.28 -17.90
N SER A 71 2.67 -3.59 -17.88
CA SER A 71 3.14 -4.51 -18.93
C SER A 71 1.98 -5.35 -19.43
N GLY A 72 1.51 -5.03 -20.64
CA GLY A 72 0.26 -5.60 -21.16
C GLY A 72 -0.92 -5.26 -20.24
N GLU A 73 -1.54 -6.29 -19.68
CA GLU A 73 -2.68 -6.18 -18.76
C GLU A 73 -2.27 -6.29 -17.28
N VAL A 74 -0.97 -6.41 -16.99
CA VAL A 74 -0.47 -6.61 -15.63
C VAL A 74 0.17 -5.33 -15.10
N LEU A 75 -0.35 -4.85 -13.96
CA LEU A 75 0.21 -3.70 -13.26
C LEU A 75 1.27 -4.15 -12.24
N TYR A 76 2.38 -3.42 -12.19
CA TYR A 76 3.48 -3.66 -11.27
C TYR A 76 3.75 -2.43 -10.42
N LYS A 77 3.91 -2.62 -9.11
CA LYS A 77 4.47 -1.62 -8.19
C LYS A 77 6.00 -1.66 -8.26
N ARG A 78 6.64 -0.51 -8.48
CA ARG A 78 8.09 -0.36 -8.34
C ARG A 78 8.46 -0.26 -6.85
N SER A 79 9.28 -1.18 -6.37
CA SER A 79 9.88 -1.10 -5.04
C SER A 79 11.02 -0.07 -5.00
N ARG A 80 11.51 0.28 -3.81
CA ARG A 80 12.67 1.17 -3.66
C ARG A 80 13.92 0.62 -4.35
N ASP A 81 14.08 -0.70 -4.34
CA ASP A 81 15.20 -1.42 -4.95
C ASP A 81 14.98 -1.72 -6.44
N GLN A 82 14.02 -1.03 -7.09
CA GLN A 82 13.64 -1.20 -8.49
C GLN A 82 13.08 -2.60 -8.85
N VAL A 83 12.74 -3.41 -7.86
CA VAL A 83 12.04 -4.68 -8.08
C VAL A 83 10.59 -4.40 -8.46
N LEU A 84 10.09 -5.10 -9.47
CA LEU A 84 8.71 -5.03 -9.89
C LEU A 84 7.88 -6.07 -9.13
N LEU A 85 6.88 -5.60 -8.38
CA LEU A 85 5.94 -6.44 -7.65
C LEU A 85 4.59 -6.40 -8.37
N ARG A 86 4.07 -7.55 -8.78
CA ARG A 86 2.77 -7.67 -9.44
C ARG A 86 1.66 -7.23 -8.49
N CYS A 87 0.83 -6.29 -8.93
CA CYS A 87 -0.37 -5.90 -8.22
C CYS A 87 -1.41 -7.01 -8.28
N VAL A 88 -2.01 -7.32 -7.14
CA VAL A 88 -3.03 -8.36 -7.00
C VAL A 88 -4.29 -7.76 -6.40
N ASP A 89 -5.44 -8.33 -6.76
CA ASP A 89 -6.73 -7.97 -6.17
C ASP A 89 -6.95 -8.65 -4.81
N VAL A 90 -8.08 -8.38 -4.17
CA VAL A 90 -8.44 -8.93 -2.84
C VAL A 90 -8.52 -10.46 -2.87
N ALA A 91 -9.13 -11.03 -3.91
CA ALA A 91 -9.32 -12.47 -4.02
C ALA A 91 -7.99 -13.21 -4.21
N GLU A 92 -7.13 -12.69 -5.07
CA GLU A 92 -5.76 -13.17 -5.26
C GLU A 92 -4.92 -13.00 -3.98
N ALA A 93 -4.99 -11.84 -3.30
CA ALA A 93 -4.27 -11.58 -2.06
C ALA A 93 -4.63 -12.60 -0.97
N ASN A 94 -5.93 -12.87 -0.78
CA ASN A 94 -6.40 -13.87 0.18
C ASN A 94 -5.87 -15.27 -0.14
N LYS A 95 -5.87 -15.64 -1.42
CA LYS A 95 -5.30 -16.93 -1.86
C LYS A 95 -3.80 -17.01 -1.60
N ILE A 96 -3.05 -15.95 -1.92
CA ILE A 96 -1.60 -15.87 -1.68
C ILE A 96 -1.29 -15.97 -0.19
N MET A 97 -2.01 -15.22 0.66
CA MET A 97 -1.82 -15.28 2.11
C MET A 97 -2.03 -16.70 2.64
N LYS A 98 -3.10 -17.37 2.20
CA LYS A 98 -3.36 -18.76 2.57
C LYS A 98 -2.26 -19.72 2.10
N GLU A 99 -1.86 -19.64 0.84
CA GLU A 99 -0.82 -20.51 0.27
C GLU A 99 0.54 -20.33 0.97
N VAL A 100 0.93 -19.09 1.27
CA VAL A 100 2.19 -18.79 1.96
C VAL A 100 2.12 -19.21 3.43
N HIS A 101 0.98 -19.04 4.09
CA HIS A 101 0.75 -19.48 5.47
C HIS A 101 0.61 -21.00 5.61
N GLU A 102 0.22 -21.74 4.56
CA GLU A 102 0.13 -23.20 4.59
C GLU A 102 1.41 -23.89 4.08
N GLY A 103 2.39 -23.12 3.60
CA GLY A 103 3.66 -23.61 3.07
C GLY A 103 4.58 -24.24 4.12
N THR A 104 5.81 -24.58 3.71
CA THR A 104 6.78 -25.39 4.49
C THR A 104 7.16 -24.81 5.86
N CYS A 105 6.98 -23.50 6.07
CA CYS A 105 7.20 -22.82 7.37
C CYS A 105 5.92 -22.16 7.93
N GLY A 106 4.77 -22.52 7.38
CA GLY A 106 3.50 -21.87 7.57
C GLY A 106 3.05 -21.70 9.02
N ALA A 107 3.10 -22.80 9.79
CA ALA A 107 2.71 -22.84 11.20
C ALA A 107 3.60 -22.00 12.14
N HIS A 108 4.71 -21.44 11.64
CA HIS A 108 5.64 -20.59 12.40
C HIS A 108 5.79 -19.19 11.80
N ALA A 109 5.11 -18.90 10.69
CA ALA A 109 5.20 -17.61 10.03
C ALA A 109 4.26 -16.61 10.73
N ASN A 110 4.85 -15.70 11.52
CA ASN A 110 4.12 -14.53 11.97
C ASN A 110 3.73 -13.64 10.78
N GLY A 111 2.78 -12.71 10.97
CA GLY A 111 2.28 -11.90 9.87
C GLY A 111 3.32 -11.02 9.18
N HIS A 112 4.35 -10.57 9.89
CA HIS A 112 5.49 -9.89 9.26
C HIS A 112 6.28 -10.80 8.30
N MET A 113 6.47 -12.07 8.68
CA MET A 113 7.11 -13.06 7.82
C MET A 113 6.25 -13.33 6.59
N LEU A 114 4.94 -13.46 6.77
CA LEU A 114 3.98 -13.64 5.67
C LEU A 114 4.07 -12.47 4.66
N ALA A 115 4.01 -11.23 5.14
CA ALA A 115 4.19 -10.03 4.31
C ALA A 115 5.51 -10.06 3.51
N ARG A 116 6.61 -10.39 4.20
CA ARG A 116 7.94 -10.47 3.57
C ARG A 116 8.01 -11.56 2.50
N GLN A 117 7.39 -12.73 2.75
CA GLN A 117 7.36 -13.83 1.78
C GLN A 117 6.50 -13.48 0.57
N SER A 118 5.34 -12.83 0.75
CA SER A 118 4.49 -12.34 -0.34
C SER A 118 5.23 -11.34 -1.23
N MET A 119 5.94 -10.38 -0.65
CA MET A 119 6.77 -9.45 -1.41
C MET A 119 7.94 -10.13 -2.13
N ARG A 120 8.60 -11.11 -1.48
CA ARG A 120 9.67 -11.91 -2.10
C ARG A 120 9.19 -12.77 -3.25
N ALA A 121 7.98 -13.28 -3.18
CA ALA A 121 7.29 -13.97 -4.26
C ALA A 121 6.87 -13.01 -5.40
N GLY A 122 7.06 -11.70 -5.22
CA GLY A 122 6.83 -10.70 -6.24
C GLY A 122 5.40 -10.16 -6.26
N TYR A 123 4.65 -10.25 -5.16
CA TYR A 123 3.28 -9.75 -5.09
C TYR A 123 3.17 -8.46 -4.26
N TYR A 124 2.20 -7.63 -4.64
CA TYR A 124 1.87 -6.39 -3.94
C TYR A 124 0.38 -6.14 -3.93
N TRP A 125 -0.12 -5.81 -2.76
CA TRP A 125 -1.36 -5.08 -2.59
C TRP A 125 -1.13 -4.06 -1.49
N LEU A 126 -2.01 -3.10 -1.42
CA LEU A 126 -1.75 -1.83 -0.78
C LEU A 126 -1.83 -1.90 0.76
N THR A 127 -2.58 -2.85 1.32
CA THR A 127 -2.66 -3.19 2.75
C THR A 127 -1.86 -4.45 3.12
N LEU A 128 -0.93 -4.89 2.26
CA LEU A 128 -0.20 -6.16 2.40
C LEU A 128 0.33 -6.43 3.79
N GLU A 129 0.99 -5.46 4.42
CA GLU A 129 1.55 -5.65 5.76
C GLU A 129 0.46 -5.86 6.81
N SER A 130 -0.56 -4.99 6.82
CA SER A 130 -1.66 -5.06 7.78
C SER A 130 -2.48 -6.34 7.62
N ASP A 131 -2.81 -6.73 6.39
CA ASP A 131 -3.59 -7.95 6.13
C ASP A 131 -2.83 -9.18 6.58
N CYS A 132 -1.53 -9.26 6.28
CA CYS A 132 -0.70 -10.38 6.71
C CYS A 132 -0.57 -10.44 8.24
N ILE A 133 -0.48 -9.29 8.92
CA ILE A 133 -0.44 -9.20 10.39
C ILE A 133 -1.74 -9.68 11.02
N ASN A 134 -2.89 -9.31 10.45
CA ASN A 134 -4.20 -9.69 10.96
C ASN A 134 -4.60 -11.13 10.60
N PHE A 135 -3.96 -11.73 9.60
CA PHE A 135 -4.21 -13.11 9.15
C PHE A 135 -3.55 -14.17 10.05
N ALA A 136 -2.38 -13.86 10.61
CA ALA A 136 -1.49 -14.82 11.30
C ALA A 136 -1.84 -15.07 12.78
#